data_AF-A0A2S4ZC07-F1
#
_entry.id   AF-A0A2S4ZC07-F1
#
_cell.length_a   1.000
_cell.length_b   1.000
_cell.length_c   1.000
_cell.angle_alpha   90.00
_cell.angle_beta   90.00
_cell.angle_gamma   90.00
#
_symmetry.space_group_name_H-M   'P 1'
#
loop_
_entity.id
_entity.type
_entity.pdbx_description
1 polymer ?
#
loop_
_entity_poly.entity_id
_entity_poly.type
_entity_poly.pdbx_seq_one_letter_code
_entity_poly.pdbx_strand_id
1 'polypeptide(L)' 'MNCFDCTRAYQAGTTNISPDPAVAACARCGAGVCGRHAHVTPDPLALASGSGTASPSARRITCDVCHPAESAAAAG' A
#
# COMPACT_ATOMS: atom_id res chain seq x y z
N MET A 1 -0.25 -11.09 11.98
CA MET A 1 -0.38 -9.62 12.15
C MET A 1 -1.66 -9.19 11.45
N ASN A 2 -2.46 -8.31 12.07
CA ASN A 2 -3.75 -7.86 11.50
C ASN A 2 -3.60 -6.55 10.73
N CYS A 3 -4.59 -6.24 9.90
CA CYS A 3 -4.65 -4.95 9.22
C CYS A 3 -4.75 -3.81 10.24
N PHE A 4 -3.85 -2.84 10.10
CA PHE A 4 -3.77 -1.67 10.97
C PHE A 4 -5.06 -0.87 10.94
N ASP A 5 -5.58 -0.54 9.75
CA ASP A 5 -6.80 0.26 9.59
C ASP A 5 -8.05 -0.48 10.11
N CYS A 6 -8.18 -1.80 9.86
CA CYS A 6 -9.26 -2.59 10.46
C CYS A 6 -9.16 -2.58 12.00
N THR A 7 -7.95 -2.74 12.52
CA THR A 7 -7.72 -2.74 13.98
C THR A 7 -8.08 -1.40 14.60
N ARG A 8 -7.71 -0.28 13.95
CA ARG A 8 -8.09 1.07 14.41
C ARG A 8 -9.59 1.29 14.38
N ALA A 9 -10.27 0.88 13.30
CA ALA A 9 -11.73 1.02 13.18
C ALA A 9 -12.46 0.20 14.27
N TYR A 10 -12.01 -1.04 14.51
CA TYR A 10 -12.56 -1.89 15.57
C TYR A 10 -12.34 -1.28 16.97
N GLN A 11 -11.13 -0.81 17.26
CA GLN A 11 -10.81 -0.17 18.54
C GLN A 11 -11.56 1.15 18.77
N ALA A 12 -11.84 1.90 17.70
CA ALA A 12 -12.64 3.11 17.76
C ALA A 12 -14.16 2.85 17.88
N GLY A 13 -14.59 1.59 17.79
CA GLY A 13 -16.00 1.21 17.80
C GLY A 13 -16.76 1.65 16.54
N THR A 14 -16.06 2.07 15.47
CA THR A 14 -16.69 2.46 14.20
C THR A 14 -17.12 1.24 13.39
N THR A 15 -16.60 0.06 13.73
CA THR A 15 -17.05 -1.24 13.23
C THR A 15 -17.00 -2.28 14.35
N ASN A 16 -17.91 -3.25 14.29
CA ASN A 16 -17.93 -4.43 15.15
C ASN A 16 -17.35 -5.67 14.46
N ILE A 17 -16.83 -5.53 13.23
CA ILE A 17 -16.22 -6.61 12.47
C ILE A 17 -14.79 -6.82 12.97
N SER A 18 -14.43 -8.09 13.24
CA SER A 18 -13.09 -8.44 13.68
C SER A 18 -12.03 -8.05 12.62
N PRO A 19 -10.85 -7.54 13.02
CA PRO A 19 -9.83 -7.11 12.06
C PRO A 19 -9.32 -8.26 11.18
N ASP A 20 -9.36 -8.07 9.86
CA ASP A 20 -8.80 -9.01 8.89
C ASP A 20 -7.28 -9.19 9.06
N PRO A 21 -6.73 -10.36 8.71
CA PRO A 21 -5.29 -10.57 8.68
C PRO A 21 -4.63 -9.64 7.64
N ALA A 22 -3.45 -9.13 7.97
CA ALA A 22 -2.63 -8.41 7.01
C ALA A 22 -2.00 -9.40 6.02
N VAL A 23 -2.07 -9.06 4.73
CA VAL A 23 -1.51 -9.86 3.62
C VAL A 23 -0.31 -9.17 2.97
N ALA A 24 -0.07 -7.90 3.30
CA ALA A 24 1.05 -7.10 2.83
C ALA A 24 1.42 -6.02 3.85
N ALA A 25 2.55 -5.36 3.64
CA ALA A 25 2.97 -4.18 4.37
C ALA A 25 3.02 -2.97 3.44
N CYS A 26 2.56 -1.80 3.91
CA CYS A 26 2.67 -0.55 3.20
C CYS A 26 4.16 -0.20 3.00
N ALA A 27 4.59 -0.01 1.75
CA ALA A 27 5.96 0.33 1.40
C ALA A 27 6.41 1.69 1.97
N ARG A 28 5.45 2.59 2.26
CA ARG A 28 5.74 3.94 2.76
C ARG A 28 5.87 4.04 4.28
N CYS A 29 4.96 3.41 5.02
CA CYS A 29 4.88 3.55 6.48
C CYS A 29 5.02 2.24 7.27
N GLY A 30 5.10 1.09 6.58
CA GLY A 30 5.26 -0.23 7.20
C GLY A 30 4.00 -0.83 7.80
N ALA A 31 2.85 -0.16 7.73
CA ALA A 31 1.58 -0.67 8.27
C ALA A 31 1.16 -1.97 7.58
N GLY A 32 0.75 -2.98 8.37
CA GLY A 32 0.14 -4.19 7.84
C GLY A 32 -1.24 -3.88 7.26
N VAL A 33 -1.51 -4.29 6.03
CA VAL A 33 -2.78 -4.04 5.31
C VAL A 33 -3.41 -5.34 4.82
N CYS A 34 -4.74 -5.44 4.93
CA CYS A 34 -5.50 -6.52 4.30
C CYS A 34 -5.77 -6.19 2.83
N GLY A 35 -6.30 -7.15 2.06
CA GLY A 35 -6.58 -6.94 0.63
C GLY A 35 -7.55 -5.80 0.33
N ARG A 36 -8.36 -5.36 1.31
CA ARG A 36 -9.28 -4.22 1.16
C ARG A 36 -8.58 -2.86 1.28
N HIS A 37 -7.64 -2.75 2.21
CA HIS A 37 -6.94 -1.50 2.52
C HIS A 37 -5.56 -1.41 1.83
N ALA A 38 -5.27 -2.34 0.94
CA ALA A 38 -4.03 -2.39 0.15
C ALA A 38 -4.27 -1.81 -1.24
N HIS A 39 -3.53 -0.76 -1.59
CA HIS A 39 -3.45 -0.24 -2.95
C HIS A 39 -2.21 -0.80 -3.62
N VAL A 40 -2.38 -1.35 -4.83
CA VAL A 40 -1.27 -1.90 -5.61
C VAL A 40 -1.06 -1.02 -6.83
N THR A 41 0.11 -0.38 -6.90
CA THR A 41 0.53 0.43 -8.04
C THR A 41 1.74 -0.17 -8.75
N PRO A 42 1.87 0.00 -10.07
CA PRO A 42 3.11 -0.32 -10.76
C PRO A 42 4.24 0.59 -10.27
N ASP A 43 5.38 0.00 -9.93
CA ASP A 43 6.62 0.71 -9.59
C ASP A 43 7.64 0.38 -10.67
N PRO A 44 7.88 1.28 -11.63
CA PRO A 44 8.84 1.02 -12.69
C PRO A 44 10.24 0.89 -12.07
N LEU A 45 10.84 -0.30 -12.19
CA LEU A 45 12.21 -0.48 -11.78
C LEU A 45 13.10 0.33 -12.72
N ALA A 46 13.82 1.32 -12.17
CA ALA A 46 14.86 2.03 -12.90
C ALA A 46 15.99 1.03 -13.21
N LEU A 47 15.93 0.39 -14.38
CA LEU A 47 17.08 -0.32 -14.92
C LEU A 47 18.14 0.73 -15.24
N ALA A 48 19.37 0.49 -14.76
CA ALA A 48 20.53 1.30 -15.13
C ALA A 48 20.60 1.38 -16.66
N SER A 49 20.58 2.61 -17.16
CA SER A 49 20.46 2.97 -18.57
C SER A 49 21.39 2.14 -19.45
N GLY A 50 20.84 1.25 -20.28
CA GLY A 50 21.69 0.47 -21.20
C GLY A 50 20.99 -0.53 -22.11
N SER A 51 19.80 -1.02 -21.79
CA SER A 51 19.11 -2.00 -22.64
C SER A 51 17.73 -1.50 -23.01
N GLY A 52 17.44 -1.35 -24.30
CA GLY A 52 16.17 -0.88 -24.87
C GLY A 52 14.97 -1.82 -24.65
N THR A 53 14.97 -2.58 -23.56
CA THR A 53 13.89 -3.45 -23.11
C THR A 53 13.00 -2.69 -22.12
N ALA A 54 11.68 -2.75 -22.30
CA ALA A 54 10.72 -2.17 -21.36
C ALA A 54 11.05 -2.61 -19.92
N SER A 55 11.19 -1.63 -19.01
CA SER A 55 11.55 -1.95 -17.62
C SER A 55 10.49 -2.84 -16.98
N PRO A 56 10.88 -3.95 -16.32
CA PRO A 56 9.93 -4.76 -15.58
C PRO A 56 9.32 -3.88 -14.48
N SER A 57 7.99 -3.83 -14.44
CA SER A 57 7.28 -3.12 -13.37
C SER A 57 7.26 -4.01 -12.13
N ALA A 58 7.81 -3.53 -11.02
CA ALA A 58 7.54 -4.10 -9.71
C ALA A 58 6.13 -3.68 -9.26
N ARG A 59 5.65 -4.30 -8.18
CA ARG A 59 4.45 -3.86 -7.48
C ARG A 59 4.86 -3.09 -6.22
N ARG A 60 4.32 -1.88 -6.06
CA ARG A 60 4.35 -1.15 -4.80
C ARG A 60 2.99 -1.29 -4.13
N ILE A 61 3.01 -1.57 -2.84
CA ILE A 61 1.79 -1.68 -2.02
C ILE A 61 1.76 -0.52 -1.04
N THR A 62 0.66 0.23 -0.99
CA THR A 62 0.44 1.34 -0.05
C THR A 62 -0.89 1.21 0.68
N CYS A 63 -1.00 1.80 1.87
CA CYS A 63 -2.26 1.86 2.61
C CYS A 63 -3.16 3.00 2.10
N ASP A 64 -4.43 3.00 2.50
CA ASP A 64 -5.43 4.04 2.17
C ASP A 64 -4.99 5.47 2.52
N VAL A 65 -4.10 5.63 3.52
CA VAL A 65 -3.59 6.94 3.91
C VAL A 65 -2.44 7.39 3.02
N CYS A 66 -1.50 6.49 2.71
CA CYS A 66 -0.31 6.84 1.95
C CYS A 66 -0.57 6.93 0.44
N HIS A 67 -1.44 6.10 -0.10
CA HIS A 67 -1.75 6.08 -1.54
C HIS A 67 -2.19 7.46 -2.11
N PRO A 68 -3.19 8.15 -1.53
CA PRO A 68 -3.58 9.48 -2.02
C PRO A 68 -2.49 10.54 -1.77
N ALA A 69 -1.73 10.42 -0.67
CA ALA A 69 -0.65 11.36 -0.37
C ALA A 69 0.50 11.28 -1.39
N GLU A 70 0.88 10.06 -1.81
CA GLU A 70 1.88 9.88 -2.87
C GLU A 70 1.37 10.39 -4.23
N SER A 71 0.09 10.16 -4.53
CA SER A 71 -0.54 10.64 -5.77
C SER A 71 -0.58 12.17 -5.85
N ALA A 72 -0.86 12.85 -4.73
CA ALA A 72 -0.85 14.30 -4.66
C ALA A 72 0.57 14.89 -4.77
N ALA A 73 1.58 14.23 -4.17
CA ALA A 73 2.96 14.67 -4.24
C ALA A 73 3.57 14.53 -5.65
N ALA A 74 3.09 13.61 -6.48
CA ALA A 74 3.54 13.44 -7.86
C ALA A 74 2.93 14.46 -8.85
N ALA A 75 1.88 15.18 -8.45
CA ALA A 75 1.16 16.14 -9.29
C ALA A 75 1.57 17.61 -9.07
N GLY A 76 2.49 17.87 -8.13
CA GLY A 76 3.04 19.21 -7.84
C GLY A 76 4.51 19.30 -8.22
#